data_AF-A0A438G9U6-F1
#
_entry.id   AF-A0A438G9U6-F1
#
_cell.length_a   1.000
_cell.length_b   1.000
_cell.length_c   1.000
_cell.angle_alpha   90.00
_cell.angle_beta   90.00
_cell.angle_gamma   90.00
#
_symmetry.space_group_name_H-M   'P 1'
#
loop_
_entity.id
_entity.type
_entity.pdbx_description
1 polymer ?
#
loop_
_entity_poly.entity_id
_entity_poly.type
_entity_poly.pdbx_seq_one_letter_code
_entity_poly.pdbx_strand_id
1 'polypeptide(L)'
;MIGETCVEKALLDMGASVNLLPYSVYKQLGLGELKPTSITLSLADRSMKIPRGMIEDVLVHVDKFYYPVDFVVLDIDPVAKGTNYIPIILGRPFLATSNAIINCRNGVMQLTFGKMTLELNIFYMCNKQFHPGEEEGP
;
A
#
# COMPACT_ATOMS: atom_id res chain seq x y z
N MET A 1 -6.58 2.78 -4.20
CA MET A 1 -6.35 4.22 -3.92
C MET A 1 -5.81 4.36 -2.51
N ILE A 2 -5.07 5.44 -2.22
CA ILE A 2 -4.67 5.79 -0.86
C ILE A 2 -5.22 7.18 -0.58
N GLY A 3 -6.11 7.28 0.41
CA GLY A 3 -7.02 8.43 0.50
C GLY A 3 -7.76 8.62 -0.83
N GLU A 4 -7.70 9.82 -1.37
CA GLU A 4 -8.35 10.19 -2.64
C GLU A 4 -7.46 9.99 -3.88
N THR A 5 -6.20 9.57 -3.69
CA THR A 5 -5.25 9.48 -4.80
C THR A 5 -5.20 8.07 -5.39
N CYS A 6 -5.26 7.99 -6.72
CA CYS A 6 -5.02 6.75 -7.45
C CYS A 6 -3.52 6.41 -7.43
N VAL A 7 -3.20 5.22 -6.92
CA VAL A 7 -1.83 4.68 -6.92
C VAL A 7 -1.77 3.63 -8.00
N GLU A 8 -0.91 3.84 -9.01
CA GLU A 8 -0.80 2.95 -10.17
C GLU A 8 -0.32 1.55 -9.77
N LYS A 9 0.67 1.46 -8.88
CA LYS A 9 1.33 0.21 -8.50
C LYS A 9 1.73 0.22 -7.01
N ALA A 10 1.52 -0.93 -6.36
CA ALA A 10 2.05 -1.25 -5.04
C ALA A 10 2.61 -2.67 -5.05
N LEU A 11 3.62 -2.93 -4.23
CA LEU A 11 4.21 -4.25 -4.05
C LEU A 11 3.54 -4.93 -2.86
N LEU A 12 2.99 -6.12 -3.08
CA LEU A 12 2.55 -7.01 -2.01
C LEU A 12 3.75 -7.85 -1.56
N ASP A 13 4.22 -7.66 -0.33
CA ASP A 13 5.45 -8.30 0.16
C ASP A 13 5.23 -9.04 1.48
N MET A 14 5.19 -10.37 1.41
CA MET A 14 5.13 -11.22 2.61
C MET A 14 6.44 -11.27 3.41
N GLY A 15 7.57 -10.88 2.81
CA GLY A 15 8.86 -10.75 3.48
C GLY A 15 8.96 -9.45 4.31
N ALA A 16 8.21 -8.42 3.94
CA ALA A 16 8.19 -7.15 4.66
C ALA A 16 7.40 -7.26 5.98
N SER A 17 8.02 -6.86 7.08
CA SER A 17 7.40 -6.82 8.41
C SER A 17 6.54 -5.57 8.65
N VAL A 18 6.68 -4.56 7.80
CA VAL A 18 5.99 -3.26 7.88
C VAL A 18 5.44 -2.89 6.50
N ASN A 19 4.44 -2.02 6.45
CA ASN A 19 4.12 -1.32 5.20
C ASN A 19 5.06 -0.12 5.05
N LEU A 20 5.52 0.14 3.83
CA LEU A 20 6.43 1.25 3.54
C LEU A 20 5.81 2.21 2.53
N LEU A 21 5.89 3.49 2.86
CA LEU A 21 5.50 4.58 1.98
C LEU A 21 6.75 5.42 1.66
N PRO A 22 7.14 5.55 0.38
CA PRO A 22 8.22 6.45 0.01
C PRO A 22 7.87 7.88 0.39
N TYR A 23 8.84 8.63 0.94
CA TYR A 23 8.59 10.00 1.41
C TYR A 23 8.10 10.95 0.31
N SER A 24 8.57 10.76 -0.93
CA SER A 24 8.08 11.50 -2.10
C SER A 24 6.59 11.30 -2.34
N VAL A 25 6.10 10.07 -2.22
CA VAL A 25 4.68 9.73 -2.35
C VAL A 25 3.89 10.28 -1.17
N TYR A 26 4.37 10.09 0.06
CA TYR A 26 3.76 10.69 1.26
C TYR A 26 3.55 12.20 1.11
N LYS A 27 4.55 12.94 0.60
CA LYS A 27 4.43 14.38 0.36
C LYS A 27 3.34 14.72 -0.66
N GLN A 28 3.26 13.95 -1.74
CA GLN A 28 2.24 14.16 -2.78
C GLN A 28 0.83 13.89 -2.26
N LEU A 29 0.68 12.90 -1.39
CA LEU A 29 -0.59 12.52 -0.78
C LEU A 29 -1.07 13.50 0.31
N GLY A 30 -0.18 14.33 0.86
CA GLY A 30 -0.55 15.36 1.84
C GLY A 30 -1.13 14.81 3.15
N LEU A 31 -0.66 13.63 3.60
CA LEU A 31 -1.27 12.84 4.70
C LEU A 31 -1.10 13.43 6.12
N GLY A 32 -0.81 14.72 6.27
CA GLY A 32 -0.62 15.36 7.58
C GLY A 32 0.75 15.07 8.20
N GLU A 33 0.90 15.29 9.52
CA GLU A 33 2.19 15.20 10.22
C GLU A 33 2.64 13.75 10.44
N LEU A 34 3.95 13.49 10.31
CA LEU A 34 4.54 12.21 10.68
C LEU A 34 4.70 12.08 12.19
N LYS A 35 4.24 10.96 12.74
CA LYS A 35 4.55 10.60 14.12
C LYS A 35 6.02 10.19 14.24
N PRO A 36 6.77 10.70 15.24
CA PRO A 36 8.11 10.23 15.52
C PRO A 36 8.11 8.72 15.82
N THR A 37 9.13 8.01 15.37
CA THR A 37 9.31 6.58 15.64
C THR A 37 10.76 6.28 16.02
N SER A 38 10.94 5.33 16.93
CA SER A 38 12.26 4.80 17.31
C SER A 38 12.68 3.57 16.48
N ILE A 39 11.85 3.17 15.51
CA ILE A 39 12.12 2.01 14.65
C ILE A 39 13.37 2.28 13.79
N THR A 40 14.22 1.27 13.66
CA THR A 40 15.25 1.21 12.61
C THR A 40 14.95 0.01 11.72
N LEU A 41 15.00 0.21 10.41
CA LEU A 41 14.72 -0.85 9.44
C LEU A 41 16.02 -1.52 9.02
N SER A 42 16.01 -2.85 8.99
CA SER A 42 17.03 -3.66 8.32
C SER A 42 16.46 -4.13 6.98
N LEU A 43 17.14 -3.78 5.89
CA LEU A 43 16.76 -4.21 4.55
C LEU A 43 17.33 -5.60 4.23
N ALA A 44 16.86 -6.21 3.14
CA ALA A 44 17.32 -7.53 2.71
C ALA A 44 18.83 -7.59 2.40
N ASP A 45 19.42 -6.47 2.00
CA ASP A 45 20.86 -6.29 1.80
C ASP A 45 21.63 -6.03 3.10
N ARG A 46 20.94 -6.10 4.26
CA ARG A 46 21.45 -5.83 5.60
C ARG A 46 21.84 -4.38 5.86
N SER A 47 21.51 -3.46 4.94
CA SER A 47 21.63 -2.04 5.21
C SER A 47 20.60 -1.61 6.24
N MET A 48 21.00 -0.68 7.11
CA MET A 48 20.12 -0.09 8.11
C MET A 48 19.61 1.25 7.61
N LYS A 49 18.30 1.49 7.73
CA LYS A 49 17.66 2.75 7.37
C LYS A 49 16.84 3.28 8.54
N ILE A 50 16.97 4.57 8.79
CA ILE A 50 16.19 5.28 9.79
C ILE A 50 14.99 5.92 9.06
N PRO A 51 13.75 5.56 9.41
CA PRO A 51 12.56 6.21 8.86
C PRO A 51 12.48 7.68 9.27
N ARG A 52 11.75 8.48 8.47
CA ARG A 52 11.37 9.84 8.87
C ARG A 52 10.34 9.86 9.99
N GLY A 53 9.52 8.81 10.06
CA GLY A 53 8.41 8.72 10.99
C GLY A 53 7.41 7.66 10.51
N MET A 54 6.25 7.67 11.17
CA MET A 54 5.12 6.83 10.83
C MET A 54 3.89 7.68 10.54
N ILE A 55 3.02 7.18 9.68
CA ILE A 55 1.67 7.69 9.51
C ILE A 55 0.71 6.53 9.78
N GLU A 56 -0.30 6.80 10.61
CA GLU A 56 -1.24 5.79 11.09
C GLU A 56 -2.61 5.98 10.45
N ASP A 57 -3.40 4.91 10.40
CA ASP A 57 -4.80 4.90 9.95
C ASP A 57 -5.04 5.46 8.54
N VAL A 58 -4.06 5.31 7.63
CA VAL A 58 -4.22 5.75 6.25
C VAL A 58 -5.19 4.80 5.53
N LEU A 59 -6.28 5.34 4.99
CA LEU A 59 -7.27 4.54 4.27
C LEU A 59 -6.73 4.07 2.92
N VAL A 60 -6.53 2.76 2.80
CA VAL A 60 -6.23 2.08 1.54
C VAL A 60 -7.51 1.48 0.99
N HIS A 61 -7.92 1.97 -0.16
CA HIS A 61 -9.12 1.52 -0.86
C HIS A 61 -8.77 0.47 -1.92
N VAL A 62 -9.36 -0.72 -1.78
CA VAL A 62 -9.25 -1.84 -2.72
C VAL A 62 -10.65 -2.28 -3.15
N ASP A 63 -11.01 -1.93 -4.39
CA ASP A 63 -12.33 -2.17 -5.01
C ASP A 63 -13.50 -1.60 -4.23
N LYS A 64 -14.02 -2.31 -3.23
CA LYS A 64 -15.14 -1.89 -2.36
C LYS A 64 -14.76 -1.82 -0.88
N PHE A 65 -13.52 -2.18 -0.54
CA PHE A 65 -13.06 -2.30 0.84
C PHE A 65 -12.09 -1.18 1.17
N TYR A 66 -12.25 -0.63 2.37
CA TYR A 66 -11.35 0.35 2.96
C TYR A 66 -10.63 -0.31 4.13
N TYR A 67 -9.31 -0.28 4.09
CA TYR A 67 -8.47 -0.80 5.16
C TYR A 67 -7.71 0.37 5.80
N PRO A 68 -7.78 0.56 7.13
CA PRO A 68 -6.84 1.44 7.81
C PRO A 68 -5.45 0.78 7.80
N VAL A 69 -4.44 1.52 7.38
CA VAL A 69 -3.08 1.01 7.21
C VAL A 69 -2.08 1.99 7.79
N ASP A 70 -1.24 1.47 8.68
CA ASP A 70 -0.08 2.20 9.17
C ASP A 70 1.10 2.02 8.23
N PHE A 71 1.79 3.11 7.93
CA PHE A 71 2.98 3.11 7.09
C PHE A 71 4.18 3.68 7.83
N VAL A 72 5.31 3.02 7.66
CA VAL A 72 6.62 3.59 7.96
C VAL A 72 7.06 4.42 6.74
N VAL A 73 7.45 5.67 6.96
CA VAL A 73 7.81 6.60 5.89
C VAL A 73 9.33 6.69 5.76
N LEU A 74 9.85 6.33 4.59
CA LEU A 74 11.29 6.22 4.34
C LEU A 74 11.73 7.16 3.19
N ASP A 75 12.90 7.78 3.34
CA ASP A 75 13.60 8.36 2.20
C ASP A 75 14.16 7.24 1.33
N ILE A 76 13.63 7.13 0.12
CA ILE A 76 14.12 6.19 -0.86
C ILE A 76 14.58 7.01 -2.06
N ASP A 77 15.88 6.97 -2.32
CA ASP A 77 16.47 7.66 -3.46
C ASP A 77 15.86 7.08 -4.73
N PRO A 78 15.28 7.90 -5.63
CA PRO A 78 14.83 7.42 -6.93
C PRO A 78 16.05 6.87 -7.65
N VAL A 79 16.19 5.55 -7.68
CA VAL A 79 17.31 4.87 -8.33
C VAL A 79 17.30 5.34 -9.80
N ALA A 80 18.30 6.14 -10.14
CA ALA A 80 18.66 6.66 -11.45
C ALA A 80 17.50 6.88 -12.45
N LYS A 81 17.19 8.17 -12.69
CA LYS A 81 16.46 8.71 -13.86
C LYS A 81 16.17 7.68 -14.97
N GLY A 82 15.00 7.06 -14.91
CA GLY A 82 14.60 6.03 -15.87
C GLY A 82 13.58 5.07 -15.27
N THR A 83 12.32 5.48 -15.25
CA THR A 83 11.11 4.63 -15.12
C THR A 83 10.95 3.71 -13.91
N ASN A 84 11.88 3.62 -12.96
CA ASN A 84 11.76 2.70 -11.82
C ASN A 84 11.15 3.40 -10.60
N TYR A 85 9.82 3.51 -10.63
CA TYR A 85 9.00 3.91 -9.49
C TYR A 85 9.30 3.00 -8.31
N ILE A 86 9.76 3.54 -7.19
CA ILE A 86 9.88 2.77 -5.95
C ILE A 86 8.46 2.48 -5.48
N PRO A 87 8.02 1.22 -5.45
CA PRO A 87 6.64 0.91 -5.14
C PRO A 87 6.36 1.17 -3.66
N ILE A 88 5.14 1.61 -3.38
CA ILE A 88 4.56 1.48 -2.03
C ILE A 88 4.57 0.00 -1.68
N ILE A 89 5.06 -0.36 -0.49
CA ILE A 89 5.10 -1.75 -0.05
C ILE A 89 3.97 -1.98 0.93
N LEU A 90 3.09 -2.91 0.58
CA LEU A 90 2.06 -3.46 1.46
C LEU A 90 2.59 -4.78 2.00
N GLY A 91 3.10 -4.71 3.22
CA GLY A 91 3.76 -5.83 3.88
C GLY A 91 2.78 -6.77 4.58
N ARG A 92 3.33 -7.64 5.43
CA ARG A 92 2.52 -8.54 6.27
C ARG A 92 1.42 -7.86 7.07
N PRO A 93 1.58 -6.63 7.63
CA PRO A 93 0.49 -5.99 8.36
C PRO A 93 -0.75 -5.76 7.49
N PHE A 94 -0.62 -5.18 6.29
CA PHE A 94 -1.76 -5.01 5.38
C PHE A 94 -2.35 -6.35 4.94
N LEU A 95 -1.50 -7.32 4.59
CA LEU A 95 -1.94 -8.64 4.15
C LEU A 95 -2.70 -9.39 5.26
N ALA A 96 -2.29 -9.22 6.52
CA ALA A 96 -3.00 -9.77 7.67
C ALA A 96 -4.33 -9.04 7.91
N THR A 97 -4.33 -7.70 7.89
CA THR A 97 -5.55 -6.89 8.09
C THR A 97 -6.62 -7.19 7.03
N SER A 98 -6.21 -7.41 5.78
CA SER A 98 -7.12 -7.72 4.67
C SER A 98 -7.48 -9.20 4.56
N ASN A 99 -6.96 -10.05 5.46
CA ASN A 99 -7.11 -11.50 5.45
C ASN A 99 -6.78 -12.09 4.06
N ALA A 100 -5.63 -11.70 3.52
CA ALA A 100 -5.25 -12.01 2.16
C ALA A 100 -4.87 -13.50 1.96
N ILE A 101 -5.42 -14.12 0.92
CA ILE A 101 -4.99 -15.43 0.42
C ILE A 101 -4.45 -15.23 -0.99
N ILE A 102 -3.17 -15.52 -1.22
CA ILE A 102 -2.50 -15.29 -2.50
C ILE A 102 -2.11 -16.63 -3.12
N ASN A 103 -2.66 -16.91 -4.29
CA ASN A 103 -2.21 -18.02 -5.13
C ASN A 103 -1.21 -17.50 -6.17
N CYS A 104 0.07 -17.64 -5.85
CA CYS A 104 1.16 -17.15 -6.70
C CYS A 104 1.23 -17.86 -8.07
N ARG A 105 0.69 -19.07 -8.19
CA ARG A 105 0.75 -19.84 -9.46
C ARG A 105 -0.15 -19.21 -10.53
N ASN A 106 -1.34 -18.76 -10.15
CA ASN A 106 -2.34 -18.25 -11.10
C ASN A 106 -2.64 -16.75 -10.92
N GLY A 107 -2.02 -16.11 -9.93
CA GLY A 107 -2.19 -14.68 -9.65
C GLY A 107 -3.52 -14.32 -8.99
N VAL A 108 -4.31 -15.31 -8.55
CA VAL A 108 -5.56 -15.05 -7.85
C VAL A 108 -5.24 -14.66 -6.41
N MET A 109 -5.73 -13.50 -5.99
CA MET A 109 -5.70 -13.03 -4.61
C MET A 109 -7.13 -12.86 -4.10
N GLN A 110 -7.40 -13.37 -2.92
CA GLN A 110 -8.65 -13.14 -2.20
C GLN A 110 -8.41 -12.25 -0.99
N LEU A 111 -9.25 -11.24 -0.81
CA LEU A 111 -9.32 -10.41 0.39
C LEU A 111 -10.67 -10.65 1.06
N THR A 112 -10.70 -10.76 2.38
CA THR A 112 -11.94 -11.05 3.12
C THR A 112 -12.16 -10.07 4.25
N PHE A 113 -13.37 -9.51 4.33
CA PHE A 113 -13.81 -8.62 5.39
C PHE A 113 -15.18 -9.06 5.89
N GLY A 114 -15.25 -9.53 7.14
CA GLY A 114 -16.46 -10.14 7.70
C GLY A 114 -16.88 -11.38 6.88
N LYS A 115 -18.08 -11.33 6.29
CA LYS A 115 -18.61 -12.40 5.42
C LYS A 115 -18.42 -12.13 3.93
N MET A 116 -17.76 -11.03 3.57
CA MET A 116 -17.57 -10.62 2.19
C MET A 116 -16.16 -10.99 1.72
N THR A 117 -16.06 -11.61 0.55
CA THR A 117 -14.78 -11.91 -0.11
C THR A 117 -14.71 -11.16 -1.43
N LEU A 118 -13.54 -10.61 -1.74
CA LEU A 118 -13.19 -10.01 -3.02
C LEU A 118 -12.09 -10.85 -3.64
N GLU A 119 -12.28 -11.25 -4.90
CA GLU A 119 -11.27 -11.95 -5.68
C GLU A 119 -10.70 -11.02 -6.74
N LEU A 120 -9.37 -10.98 -6.84
CA LEU A 120 -8.61 -10.13 -7.73
C LEU A 120 -7.59 -10.99 -8.47
N ASN A 121 -7.30 -10.65 -9.74
CA ASN A 121 -6.15 -11.21 -10.43
C ASN A 121 -5.01 -10.19 -10.48
N ILE A 122 -3.99 -10.39 -9.64
CA ILE A 122 -2.89 -9.43 -9.46
C ILE A 122 -1.98 -9.30 -10.69
N PHE A 123 -2.07 -10.21 -11.68
CA PHE A 123 -1.35 -10.07 -12.94
C PHE A 123 -2.04 -9.11 -13.92
N TYR A 124 -3.36 -8.88 -13.78
CA TYR A 124 -4.16 -8.11 -14.75
C TYR A 124 -4.85 -6.88 -14.15
N MET A 125 -4.52 -6.48 -12.92
CA MET A 125 -5.25 -5.45 -12.16
C MET A 125 -5.13 -3.99 -12.67
N CYS A 126 -4.62 -3.73 -13.88
CA CYS A 126 -4.17 -2.39 -14.25
C CYS A 126 -5.19 -1.47 -14.94
N ASN A 127 -6.50 -1.77 -15.06
CA ASN A 127 -7.38 -0.97 -15.95
C ASN A 127 -8.85 -0.72 -15.54
N LYS A 128 -9.26 -0.94 -14.28
CA LYS A 128 -10.61 -0.49 -13.89
C LYS A 128 -10.55 0.98 -13.47
N GLN A 129 -10.89 1.86 -14.40
CA GLN A 129 -11.16 3.27 -14.09
C GLN A 129 -12.26 3.33 -13.03
N PHE A 130 -11.99 4.09 -11.97
CA PHE A 130 -12.96 4.41 -10.94
C PHE A 130 -13.96 5.40 -11.57
N HIS A 131 -15.18 4.96 -11.85
CA HIS A 131 -16.30 5.86 -12.07
C HIS A 131 -17.00 6.04 -10.72
N PRO A 132 -16.93 7.21 -10.07
CA PRO A 132 -17.79 7.49 -8.94
C PRO A 132 -19.23 7.41 -9.45
N GLY A 133 -20.03 6.52 -8.86
CA GLY A 133 -21.45 6.40 -9.18
C GLY A 133 -22.14 7.75 -9.00
N GLU A 134 -23.00 8.08 -9.94
CA GLU A 134 -23.92 9.20 -9.88
C GLU A 134 -24.68 9.16 -8.53
N GLU A 135 -24.73 10.28 -7.83
CA GLU A 135 -25.66 10.46 -6.72
C GLU A 135 -27.08 10.29 -7.28
N GLU A 136 -27.72 9.16 -7.00
CA GLU A 136 -29.18 9.08 -7.05
C GLU A 136 -29.73 9.97 -5.92
N GLY A 137 -29.94 11.23 -6.25
CA GLY A 137 -30.78 12.13 -5.47
C GLY A 137 -32.27 11.70 -5.56
N PRO A 138 -33.09 12.06 -4.57
CA PRO A 138 -34.53 11.79 -4.59
C PRO A 138 -35.27 12.58 -5.68
#